data_AF-G4YGQ7-F1
#
_entry.id   AF-G4YGQ7-F1
#
_cell.length_a   1.000
_cell.length_b   1.000
_cell.length_c   1.000
_cell.angle_alpha   90.00
_cell.angle_beta   90.00
_cell.angle_gamma   90.00
#
_symmetry.space_group_name_H-M   'P 1'
#
loop_
_entity.id
_entity.type
_entity.pdbx_description
1 polymer ?
#
loop_
_entity_poly.entity_id
_entity_poly.type
_entity_poly.pdbx_seq_one_letter_code
_entity_poly.pdbx_strand_id
1 'polypeptide(L)'
;MNFVQPMLRLLALVVLVARTNAEDSPRRATFEPSPIAVATPDSNTFALVNSTECDKKGVATLYKIYERNTMVFQTCVSDGNYQIFPFSGTYPTPEQIGNMARSLACRAIFSAALLAGLPECNMGGFSLRSAAETQLKITVDVANYPQNPDVIPSTDRFVKMMNWRRGVNLAEAAGLPCDNNSRLYSDYASNLYTITTDGLVRLSSSMKVEYRPDVNSPFSQEKIMDHPGMPMLRGTGGSLDGSVDTLGSAADVESTGSDTINAITPQTVPGVADESSAMSWSKSRLYVVIASVAILALV
;
A
#
# COMPACT_ATOMS: atom_id res chain seq x y z
N MET A 1 16.99 -39.02 55.56
CA MET A 1 15.65 -38.95 54.92
C MET A 1 15.79 -38.18 53.62
N ASN A 2 15.84 -38.88 52.48
CA ASN A 2 16.25 -38.35 51.18
C ASN A 2 15.05 -37.79 50.40
N PHE A 3 14.67 -36.53 50.67
CA PHE A 3 13.57 -35.83 49.98
C PHE A 3 13.93 -35.27 48.59
N VAL A 4 15.21 -35.33 48.19
CA VAL A 4 15.69 -34.71 46.94
C VAL A 4 15.28 -35.50 45.69
N GLN A 5 15.24 -36.82 45.80
CA GLN A 5 14.98 -37.72 44.68
C GLN A 5 13.51 -37.72 44.18
N PRO A 6 12.47 -37.66 45.04
CA PRO A 6 11.09 -37.54 44.55
C PRO A 6 10.79 -36.15 43.95
N MET A 7 11.40 -35.08 44.46
CA MET A 7 11.18 -33.73 43.92
C MET A 7 11.79 -33.55 42.53
N LEU A 8 12.98 -34.11 42.29
CA LEU A 8 13.63 -34.07 40.98
C LEU A 8 12.85 -34.85 39.91
N ARG A 9 12.22 -35.98 40.30
CA ARG A 9 11.35 -36.76 39.40
C ARG A 9 10.05 -36.03 39.07
N LEU A 10 9.48 -35.30 40.04
CA LEU A 10 8.30 -34.47 39.81
C LEU A 10 8.61 -33.31 38.86
N LEU A 11 9.74 -32.63 39.06
CA LEU A 11 10.22 -31.56 38.16
C LEU A 11 10.50 -32.07 36.74
N ALA A 12 11.14 -33.24 36.60
CA ALA A 12 11.37 -33.84 35.29
C ALA A 12 10.07 -34.24 34.57
N LEU A 13 9.08 -34.76 35.31
CA LEU A 13 7.75 -35.06 34.77
C LEU A 13 6.98 -33.80 34.36
N VAL A 14 7.04 -32.74 35.17
CA VAL A 14 6.41 -31.45 34.84
C VAL A 14 7.06 -30.82 33.60
N VAL A 15 8.38 -30.89 33.45
CA VAL A 15 9.08 -30.40 32.25
C VAL A 15 8.80 -31.26 31.02
N LEU A 16 8.68 -32.59 31.16
CA LEU A 16 8.30 -33.46 30.04
C LEU A 16 6.85 -33.20 29.59
N VAL A 17 5.92 -33.07 30.53
CA VAL A 17 4.50 -32.76 30.24
C VAL A 17 4.36 -31.37 29.63
N ALA A 18 5.14 -30.38 30.10
CA ALA A 18 5.19 -29.06 29.48
C ALA A 18 5.78 -29.07 28.06
N ARG A 19 6.69 -30.00 27.74
CA ARG A 19 7.26 -30.15 26.39
C ARG A 19 6.35 -30.93 25.42
N THR A 20 5.53 -31.85 25.91
CA THR A 20 4.55 -32.56 25.08
C THR A 20 3.26 -31.78 24.87
N ASN A 21 2.96 -30.82 25.76
CA ASN A 21 1.85 -29.86 25.63
C ASN A 21 2.27 -28.53 25.00
N ALA A 22 3.49 -28.43 24.47
CA ALA A 22 3.77 -27.45 23.42
C ALA A 22 3.08 -27.97 22.15
N GLU A 23 1.76 -27.86 22.17
CA GLU A 23 0.88 -28.00 21.02
C GLU A 23 1.52 -27.25 19.85
N ASP A 24 1.47 -27.89 18.68
CA ASP A 24 1.64 -27.25 17.38
C ASP A 24 1.20 -25.79 17.48
N SER A 25 2.17 -24.88 17.51
CA SER A 25 1.87 -23.48 17.29
C SER A 25 1.07 -23.45 15.99
N PRO A 26 -0.19 -22.95 15.97
CA PRO A 26 -1.01 -23.03 14.78
C PRO A 26 -0.17 -22.51 13.63
N ARG A 27 0.02 -23.35 12.59
CA ARG A 27 0.90 -23.07 11.45
C ARG A 27 0.63 -21.64 11.03
N ARG A 28 1.54 -20.72 11.39
CA ARG A 28 1.33 -19.29 11.18
C ARG A 28 1.07 -19.13 9.69
N ALA A 29 -0.07 -18.55 9.31
CA ALA A 29 -0.42 -18.42 7.90
C ALA A 29 0.75 -17.76 7.16
N THR A 30 1.40 -18.52 6.29
CA THR A 30 2.58 -18.06 5.56
C THR A 30 2.10 -17.27 4.35
N PHE A 31 2.52 -16.01 4.24
CA PHE A 31 2.36 -15.24 3.01
C PHE A 31 3.34 -15.79 1.99
N GLU A 32 2.84 -16.15 0.82
CA GLU A 32 3.63 -16.62 -0.30
C GLU A 32 3.33 -15.69 -1.49
N PRO A 33 4.32 -14.96 -2.02
CA PRO A 33 4.08 -14.02 -3.11
C PRO A 33 3.64 -14.75 -4.38
N SER A 34 2.42 -14.48 -4.85
CA SER A 34 1.88 -15.07 -6.09
C SER A 34 2.76 -14.80 -7.32
N PRO A 35 2.89 -15.75 -8.27
CA PRO A 35 3.57 -15.51 -9.54
C PRO A 35 2.94 -14.34 -10.32
N ILE A 36 3.75 -13.64 -11.11
CA ILE A 36 3.32 -12.49 -11.92
C ILE A 36 3.44 -12.88 -13.40
N ALA A 37 2.32 -13.03 -14.08
CA ALA A 37 2.31 -13.24 -15.53
C ALA A 37 2.70 -11.95 -16.28
N VAL A 38 3.08 -12.08 -17.55
CA VAL A 38 3.35 -10.93 -18.43
C VAL A 38 2.38 -11.00 -19.59
N ALA A 39 1.72 -9.89 -19.88
CA ALA A 39 0.85 -9.78 -21.05
C ALA A 39 1.67 -9.88 -22.33
N THR A 40 1.19 -10.64 -23.31
CA THR A 40 1.85 -10.75 -24.61
C THR A 40 0.86 -10.46 -25.75
N PRO A 41 1.34 -9.99 -26.91
CA PRO A 41 0.51 -9.89 -28.11
C PRO A 41 -0.17 -11.24 -28.40
N ASP A 42 -1.43 -11.19 -28.85
CA ASP A 42 -2.22 -12.35 -29.31
C ASP A 42 -2.41 -13.49 -28.28
N SER A 43 -2.20 -13.20 -26.99
CA SER A 43 -2.43 -14.19 -25.92
C SER A 43 -3.91 -14.45 -25.70
N ASN A 44 -4.28 -15.74 -25.64
CA ASN A 44 -5.64 -16.18 -25.31
C ASN A 44 -5.95 -16.14 -23.80
N THR A 45 -4.95 -15.84 -22.96
CA THR A 45 -5.11 -15.82 -21.50
C THR A 45 -4.71 -14.48 -20.87
N PHE A 46 -3.83 -13.71 -21.51
CA PHE A 46 -3.46 -12.38 -21.04
C PHE A 46 -2.96 -11.50 -22.18
N ALA A 47 -3.90 -10.84 -22.86
CA ALA A 47 -3.64 -10.00 -24.02
C ALA A 47 -2.94 -8.69 -23.64
N LEU A 48 -1.91 -8.32 -24.40
CA LEU A 48 -1.26 -7.02 -24.28
C LEU A 48 -2.11 -5.93 -24.95
N VAL A 49 -2.43 -4.88 -24.20
CA VAL A 49 -3.12 -3.68 -24.67
C VAL A 49 -2.23 -2.46 -24.41
N ASN A 50 -2.11 -1.58 -25.40
CA ASN A 50 -1.31 -0.37 -25.26
C ASN A 50 -1.96 0.63 -24.30
N SER A 51 -1.16 1.19 -23.40
CA SER A 51 -1.59 2.28 -22.52
C SER A 51 -1.63 3.59 -23.28
N THR A 52 -2.60 4.45 -22.97
CA THR A 52 -2.72 5.81 -23.52
C THR A 52 -2.55 6.84 -22.41
N GLU A 53 -2.14 8.05 -22.79
CA GLU A 53 -2.08 9.16 -21.84
C GLU A 53 -3.48 9.51 -21.32
N CYS A 54 -3.56 9.93 -20.06
CA CYS A 54 -4.81 10.35 -19.45
C CYS A 54 -5.42 11.53 -20.20
N ASP A 55 -6.73 11.47 -20.46
CA ASP A 55 -7.44 12.58 -21.08
C ASP A 55 -7.52 13.80 -20.13
N LYS A 56 -7.91 14.96 -20.69
CA LYS A 56 -8.02 16.21 -19.93
C LYS A 56 -8.96 16.09 -18.72
N LYS A 57 -9.98 15.24 -18.80
CA LYS A 57 -10.96 15.03 -17.73
C LYS A 57 -10.36 14.23 -16.57
N GLY A 58 -9.60 13.17 -16.87
CA GLY A 58 -8.87 12.37 -15.88
C GLY A 58 -7.81 13.22 -15.18
N VAL A 59 -7.03 13.99 -15.92
CA VAL A 59 -6.06 14.94 -15.37
C VAL A 59 -6.74 15.96 -14.45
N ALA A 60 -7.80 16.64 -14.92
CA ALA A 60 -8.52 17.63 -14.12
C ALA A 60 -9.15 17.02 -12.85
N THR A 61 -9.66 15.79 -12.93
CA THR A 61 -10.19 15.07 -11.77
C THR A 61 -9.12 14.84 -10.72
N LEU A 62 -7.92 14.39 -11.13
CA LEU A 62 -6.82 14.17 -10.21
C LEU A 62 -6.34 15.47 -9.54
N TYR A 63 -6.15 16.54 -10.31
CA TYR A 63 -5.75 17.83 -9.74
C TYR A 63 -6.81 18.35 -8.76
N LYS A 64 -8.10 18.17 -9.05
CA LYS A 64 -9.17 18.52 -8.11
C LYS A 64 -9.11 17.70 -6.82
N ILE A 65 -8.80 16.41 -6.89
CA ILE A 65 -8.57 15.57 -5.70
C ILE A 65 -7.36 16.10 -4.93
N TYR A 66 -6.26 16.42 -5.61
CA TYR A 66 -5.07 16.97 -4.95
C TYR A 66 -5.34 18.30 -4.23
N GLU A 67 -5.97 19.25 -4.90
CA GLU A 67 -6.29 20.58 -4.35
C GLU A 67 -7.23 20.49 -3.14
N ARG A 68 -8.20 19.56 -3.16
CA ARG A 68 -9.18 19.42 -2.07
C ARG A 68 -8.66 18.63 -0.87
N ASN A 69 -7.51 17.99 -1.01
CA ASN A 69 -6.96 17.07 -0.01
C ASN A 69 -5.46 17.31 0.24
N THR A 70 -4.94 18.52 -0.02
CA THR A 70 -3.49 18.81 0.03
C THR A 70 -2.85 18.38 1.34
N MET A 71 -3.49 18.63 2.48
CA MET A 71 -2.98 18.19 3.79
C MET A 71 -2.91 16.67 3.91
N VAL A 72 -3.91 15.94 3.40
CA VAL A 72 -3.91 14.47 3.41
C VAL A 72 -2.82 13.91 2.48
N PHE A 73 -2.58 14.55 1.33
CA PHE A 73 -1.44 14.21 0.48
C PHE A 73 -0.11 14.43 1.20
N GLN A 74 0.05 15.57 1.88
CA GLN A 74 1.26 15.87 2.65
C GLN A 74 1.47 14.87 3.79
N THR A 75 0.41 14.49 4.51
CA THR A 75 0.48 13.44 5.54
C THR A 75 0.90 12.10 4.93
N CYS A 76 0.34 11.68 3.79
CA CYS A 76 0.78 10.46 3.12
C CYS A 76 2.25 10.53 2.69
N VAL A 77 2.70 11.66 2.13
CA VAL A 77 4.11 11.84 1.73
C VAL A 77 5.02 11.76 2.95
N SER A 78 4.62 12.36 4.07
CA SER A 78 5.34 12.31 5.34
C SER A 78 5.40 10.89 5.89
N ASP A 79 4.27 10.22 6.05
CA ASP A 79 4.19 8.86 6.59
C ASP A 79 4.95 7.87 5.70
N GLY A 80 4.70 7.93 4.39
CA GLY A 80 5.29 7.04 3.40
C GLY A 80 6.74 7.36 3.06
N ASN A 81 7.24 8.53 3.48
CA ASN A 81 8.52 9.10 3.05
C ASN A 81 8.70 9.05 1.52
N TYR A 82 7.63 9.32 0.76
CA TYR A 82 7.61 9.16 -0.69
C TYR A 82 6.66 10.15 -1.37
N GLN A 83 7.15 10.82 -2.42
CA GLN A 83 6.35 11.75 -3.21
C GLN A 83 5.38 10.99 -4.13
N ILE A 84 4.13 10.85 -3.70
CA ILE A 84 3.08 10.14 -4.47
C ILE A 84 2.54 10.96 -5.66
N PHE A 85 2.51 12.29 -5.56
CA PHE A 85 1.98 13.16 -6.61
C PHE A 85 2.57 14.59 -6.52
N PRO A 86 3.05 15.19 -7.62
CA PRO A 86 3.25 14.55 -8.93
C PRO A 86 4.33 13.46 -8.85
N PHE A 87 4.27 12.48 -9.75
CA PHE A 87 5.25 11.40 -9.80
C PHE A 87 6.65 11.97 -10.07
N SER A 88 7.63 11.58 -9.26
CA SER A 88 9.01 12.09 -9.32
C SER A 88 9.88 11.40 -10.37
N GLY A 89 9.35 10.40 -11.08
CA GLY A 89 10.12 9.55 -12.00
C GLY A 89 10.79 8.35 -11.33
N THR A 90 10.76 8.26 -10.00
CA THR A 90 11.39 7.18 -9.23
C THR A 90 10.35 6.37 -8.48
N TYR A 91 10.39 5.04 -8.60
CA TYR A 91 9.50 4.13 -7.86
C TYR A 91 9.91 3.99 -6.39
N PRO A 92 8.96 3.69 -5.47
CA PRO A 92 9.24 3.65 -4.04
C PRO A 92 10.15 2.46 -3.65
N THR A 93 10.96 2.65 -2.61
CA THR A 93 11.74 1.59 -1.96
C THR A 93 10.82 0.64 -1.18
N PRO A 94 11.28 -0.57 -0.78
CA PRO A 94 10.47 -1.47 0.04
C PRO A 94 10.01 -0.84 1.35
N GLU A 95 10.88 -0.05 1.99
CA GLU A 95 10.55 0.70 3.20
C GLU A 95 9.42 1.70 2.94
N GLN A 96 9.53 2.51 1.87
CA GLN A 96 8.49 3.46 1.47
C GLN A 96 7.16 2.76 1.14
N ILE A 97 7.19 1.63 0.44
CA ILE A 97 6.00 0.81 0.14
C ILE A 97 5.33 0.35 1.44
N GLY A 98 6.11 -0.15 2.39
CA GLY A 98 5.62 -0.60 3.68
C GLY A 98 5.08 0.53 4.55
N ASN A 99 5.71 1.70 4.52
CA ASN A 99 5.24 2.88 5.24
C ASN A 99 3.92 3.39 4.67
N MET A 100 3.83 3.53 3.34
CA MET A 100 2.57 3.88 2.67
C MET A 100 1.47 2.85 2.95
N ALA A 101 1.81 1.55 3.02
CA ALA A 101 0.82 0.50 3.28
C ALA A 101 0.20 0.59 4.67
N ARG A 102 0.91 1.17 5.64
CA ARG A 102 0.49 1.34 7.04
C ARG A 102 -0.10 2.73 7.33
N SER A 103 0.06 3.67 6.40
CA SER A 103 -0.47 5.04 6.53
C SER A 103 -1.95 5.10 6.19
N LEU A 104 -2.73 5.63 7.13
CA LEU A 104 -4.15 5.91 6.91
C LEU A 104 -4.34 6.98 5.82
N ALA A 105 -3.48 8.00 5.80
CA ALA A 105 -3.50 9.04 4.78
C ALA A 105 -3.24 8.48 3.39
N CYS A 106 -2.24 7.60 3.23
CA CYS A 106 -1.97 6.98 1.95
C CYS A 106 -3.11 6.09 1.50
N ARG A 107 -3.66 5.26 2.39
CA ARG A 107 -4.88 4.50 2.09
C ARG A 107 -6.00 5.41 1.59
N ALA A 108 -6.27 6.52 2.28
CA ALA A 108 -7.33 7.44 1.90
C ALA A 108 -7.10 8.03 0.50
N ILE A 109 -5.88 8.48 0.18
CA ILE A 109 -5.56 9.04 -1.16
C ILE A 109 -5.68 7.98 -2.26
N PHE A 110 -5.13 6.79 -2.06
CA PHE A 110 -5.24 5.73 -3.08
C PHE A 110 -6.69 5.27 -3.25
N SER A 111 -7.47 5.17 -2.17
CA SER A 111 -8.92 4.91 -2.26
C SER A 111 -9.66 6.03 -3.00
N ALA A 112 -9.32 7.30 -2.76
CA ALA A 112 -9.91 8.43 -3.46
C ALA A 112 -9.67 8.37 -4.97
N ALA A 113 -8.47 7.97 -5.41
CA ALA A 113 -8.17 7.78 -6.83
C ALA A 113 -9.10 6.73 -7.49
N LEU A 114 -9.40 5.63 -6.79
CA LEU A 114 -10.32 4.60 -7.29
C LEU A 114 -11.78 5.06 -7.25
N LEU A 115 -12.21 5.69 -6.16
CA LEU A 115 -13.57 6.19 -5.98
C LEU A 115 -13.92 7.32 -6.97
N ALA A 116 -12.92 8.05 -7.46
CA ALA A 116 -13.09 9.05 -8.51
C ALA A 116 -13.36 8.44 -9.90
N GLY A 117 -13.27 7.11 -10.04
CA GLY A 117 -13.51 6.43 -11.31
C GLY A 117 -12.47 6.75 -12.38
N LEU A 118 -11.22 6.99 -11.97
CA LEU A 118 -10.14 7.23 -12.92
C LEU A 118 -9.93 5.98 -13.79
N PRO A 119 -9.88 6.12 -15.13
CA PRO A 119 -9.59 5.00 -16.01
C PRO A 119 -8.11 4.60 -15.86
N GLU A 120 -7.77 3.43 -16.41
CA GLU A 120 -6.38 3.05 -16.56
C GLU A 120 -5.75 3.88 -17.69
N CYS A 121 -4.83 4.77 -17.32
CA CYS A 121 -4.13 5.66 -18.24
C CYS A 121 -2.76 6.05 -17.67
N ASN A 122 -1.88 6.49 -18.56
CA ASN A 122 -0.56 6.98 -18.22
C ASN A 122 -0.62 8.48 -17.88
N MET A 123 0.01 8.87 -16.77
CA MET A 123 0.24 10.26 -16.42
C MET A 123 1.72 10.47 -16.12
N GLY A 124 2.47 11.00 -17.09
CA GLY A 124 3.89 11.32 -16.91
C GLY A 124 4.76 10.08 -16.65
N GLY A 125 4.43 8.94 -17.26
CA GLY A 125 5.11 7.67 -17.08
C GLY A 125 4.55 6.79 -15.95
N PHE A 126 3.50 7.24 -15.26
CA PHE A 126 2.92 6.54 -14.11
C PHE A 126 1.48 6.11 -14.34
N SER A 127 1.17 4.85 -14.05
CA SER A 127 -0.20 4.32 -14.07
C SER A 127 -0.83 4.54 -12.70
N LEU A 128 -1.58 5.65 -12.55
CA LEU A 128 -2.11 6.04 -11.26
C LEU A 128 -3.12 5.00 -10.71
N ARG A 129 -4.02 4.51 -11.55
CA ARG A 129 -5.03 3.52 -11.14
C ARG A 129 -4.36 2.24 -10.67
N SER A 130 -3.48 1.65 -11.47
CA SER A 130 -2.82 0.41 -11.08
C SER A 130 -1.89 0.60 -9.89
N ALA A 131 -1.21 1.75 -9.76
CA ALA A 131 -0.42 2.04 -8.58
C ALA A 131 -1.28 2.12 -7.32
N ALA A 132 -2.43 2.78 -7.39
CA ALA A 132 -3.39 2.84 -6.29
C ALA A 132 -3.92 1.45 -5.92
N GLU A 133 -4.32 0.65 -6.91
CA GLU A 133 -4.77 -0.73 -6.71
C GLU A 133 -3.67 -1.61 -6.09
N THR A 134 -2.44 -1.53 -6.60
CA THR A 134 -1.30 -2.26 -6.05
C THR A 134 -1.00 -1.87 -4.61
N GLN A 135 -0.98 -0.57 -4.30
CA GLN A 135 -0.70 -0.11 -2.95
C GLN A 135 -1.82 -0.50 -1.96
N LEU A 136 -3.09 -0.38 -2.36
CA LEU A 136 -4.23 -0.80 -1.54
C LEU A 136 -4.26 -2.32 -1.32
N LYS A 137 -3.89 -3.10 -2.34
CA LYS A 137 -3.73 -4.55 -2.20
C LYS A 137 -2.68 -4.88 -1.13
N ILE A 138 -1.54 -4.20 -1.14
CA ILE A 138 -0.45 -4.38 -0.17
C ILE A 138 -0.89 -3.93 1.23
N THR A 139 -1.67 -2.84 1.37
CA THR A 139 -2.25 -2.43 2.65
C THR A 139 -3.05 -3.57 3.31
N VAL A 140 -3.88 -4.28 2.54
CA VAL A 140 -4.64 -5.42 3.05
C VAL A 140 -3.73 -6.62 3.37
N ASP A 141 -2.74 -6.91 2.53
CA ASP A 141 -1.78 -7.99 2.83
C ASP A 141 -1.03 -7.71 4.15
N VAL A 142 -0.55 -6.49 4.35
CA VAL A 142 0.18 -6.08 5.57
C VAL A 142 -0.69 -6.23 6.80
N ALA A 143 -1.98 -5.88 6.71
CA ALA A 143 -2.92 -6.06 7.81
C ALA A 143 -3.16 -7.54 8.12
N ASN A 144 -3.23 -8.40 7.10
CA ASN A 144 -3.48 -9.84 7.25
C ASN A 144 -2.23 -10.62 7.69
N TYR A 145 -1.03 -10.16 7.33
CA TYR A 145 0.25 -10.84 7.56
C TYR A 145 1.31 -9.91 8.18
N PRO A 146 1.03 -9.25 9.32
CA PRO A 146 1.87 -8.17 9.86
C PRO A 146 3.28 -8.61 10.28
N GLN A 147 3.49 -9.91 10.51
CA GLN A 147 4.76 -10.49 10.96
C GLN A 147 5.51 -11.23 9.84
N ASN A 148 5.00 -11.22 8.60
CA ASN A 148 5.66 -11.88 7.49
C ASN A 148 6.55 -10.88 6.72
N PRO A 149 7.87 -11.12 6.61
CA PRO A 149 8.77 -10.17 5.95
C PRO A 149 8.53 -10.06 4.44
N ASP A 150 7.97 -11.09 3.80
CA ASP A 150 7.74 -11.13 2.35
C ASP A 150 6.47 -10.38 1.92
N VAL A 151 5.69 -9.88 2.89
CA VAL A 151 4.46 -9.11 2.63
C VAL A 151 4.76 -7.75 1.99
N ILE A 152 5.91 -7.17 2.31
CA ILE A 152 6.39 -5.93 1.70
C ILE A 152 7.25 -6.30 0.48
N PRO A 153 6.80 -6.02 -0.75
CA PRO A 153 7.54 -6.41 -1.94
C PRO A 153 8.82 -5.59 -2.11
N SER A 154 9.78 -6.16 -2.84
CA SER A 154 10.88 -5.37 -3.40
C SER A 154 10.35 -4.33 -4.39
N THR A 155 11.11 -3.27 -4.67
CA THR A 155 10.74 -2.26 -5.69
C THR A 155 10.50 -2.90 -7.06
N ASP A 156 11.35 -3.82 -7.50
CA ASP A 156 11.17 -4.55 -8.76
C ASP A 156 9.85 -5.34 -8.78
N ARG A 157 9.53 -6.03 -7.68
CA ARG A 157 8.27 -6.78 -7.58
C ARG A 157 7.07 -5.84 -7.56
N PHE A 158 7.14 -4.71 -6.85
CA PHE A 158 6.09 -3.68 -6.85
C PHE A 158 5.82 -3.16 -8.26
N VAL A 159 6.88 -2.82 -9.01
CA VAL A 159 6.75 -2.34 -10.40
C VAL A 159 6.15 -3.42 -11.30
N LYS A 160 6.56 -4.68 -11.15
CA LYS A 160 5.96 -5.80 -11.90
C LYS A 160 4.49 -5.99 -11.56
N MET A 161 4.11 -5.89 -10.29
CA MET A 161 2.73 -5.96 -9.82
C MET A 161 1.87 -4.82 -10.38
N MET A 162 2.37 -3.59 -10.34
CA MET A 162 1.71 -2.41 -10.93
C MET A 162 1.54 -2.55 -12.45
N ASN A 163 2.59 -2.97 -13.17
CA ASN A 163 2.52 -3.17 -14.62
C ASN A 163 1.59 -4.32 -15.01
N TRP A 164 1.59 -5.41 -14.24
CA TRP A 164 0.64 -6.52 -14.42
C TRP A 164 -0.79 -6.02 -14.21
N ARG A 165 -1.06 -5.26 -13.15
CA ARG A 165 -2.41 -4.75 -12.87
C ARG A 165 -2.87 -3.76 -13.95
N ARG A 166 -1.95 -2.95 -14.50
CA ARG A 166 -2.22 -2.11 -15.67
C ARG A 166 -2.64 -2.93 -16.87
N GLY A 167 -1.90 -4.00 -17.18
CA GLY A 167 -2.24 -4.92 -18.26
C GLY A 167 -3.64 -5.51 -18.08
N VAL A 168 -3.97 -5.95 -16.86
CA VAL A 168 -5.30 -6.48 -16.53
C VAL A 168 -6.38 -5.43 -16.73
N ASN A 169 -6.23 -4.23 -16.15
CA ASN A 169 -7.19 -3.14 -16.29
C ASN A 169 -7.45 -2.76 -17.76
N LEU A 170 -6.40 -2.68 -18.58
CA LEU A 170 -6.53 -2.36 -20.00
C LEU A 170 -7.23 -3.48 -20.79
N ALA A 171 -6.88 -4.74 -20.54
CA ALA A 171 -7.50 -5.89 -21.19
C ALA A 171 -8.98 -6.02 -20.79
N GLU A 172 -9.31 -5.85 -19.50
CA GLU A 172 -10.69 -5.82 -19.00
C GLU A 172 -11.51 -4.72 -19.68
N ALA A 173 -10.97 -3.50 -19.76
CA ALA A 173 -11.64 -2.38 -20.40
C ALA A 173 -11.87 -2.59 -21.91
N ALA A 174 -11.01 -3.36 -22.57
CA ALA A 174 -11.12 -3.72 -23.98
C ALA A 174 -11.98 -4.97 -24.24
N GLY A 175 -12.46 -5.66 -23.20
CA GLY A 175 -13.18 -6.94 -23.35
C GLY A 175 -12.29 -8.07 -23.87
N LEU A 176 -10.97 -8.00 -23.63
CA LEU A 176 -9.98 -8.98 -24.06
C LEU A 176 -9.61 -9.93 -22.93
N PRO A 177 -9.03 -11.11 -23.23
CA PRO A 177 -8.53 -12.02 -22.21
C PRO A 177 -7.51 -11.33 -21.30
N CYS A 178 -7.72 -11.46 -19.98
CA CYS A 178 -6.81 -11.01 -18.94
C CYS A 178 -6.50 -12.18 -17.99
N ASP A 179 -5.50 -12.01 -17.14
CA ASP A 179 -4.99 -13.03 -16.21
C ASP A 179 -5.95 -13.34 -15.03
N ASN A 180 -7.27 -13.37 -15.29
CA ASN A 180 -8.35 -13.47 -14.31
C ASN A 180 -8.45 -14.82 -13.59
N ASN A 181 -7.79 -15.85 -14.10
CA ASN A 181 -7.72 -17.18 -13.48
C ASN A 181 -6.51 -17.34 -12.56
N SER A 182 -5.64 -16.34 -12.44
CA SER A 182 -4.44 -16.41 -11.59
C SER A 182 -4.77 -16.23 -10.11
N ARG A 183 -3.92 -16.81 -9.24
CA ARG A 183 -3.94 -16.53 -7.80
C ARG A 183 -3.75 -15.04 -7.53
N LEU A 184 -2.84 -14.38 -8.26
CA LEU A 184 -2.59 -12.95 -8.10
C LEU A 184 -3.85 -12.12 -8.38
N TYR A 185 -4.60 -12.45 -9.43
CA TYR A 185 -5.88 -11.79 -9.71
C TYR A 185 -6.89 -11.97 -8.59
N SER A 186 -7.05 -13.20 -8.09
CA SER A 186 -7.93 -13.46 -6.94
C SER A 186 -7.51 -12.66 -5.70
N ASP A 187 -6.20 -12.58 -5.41
CA ASP A 187 -5.67 -11.81 -4.27
C ASP A 187 -6.00 -10.31 -4.43
N TYR A 188 -5.79 -9.75 -5.63
CA TYR A 188 -6.14 -8.37 -5.94
C TYR A 188 -7.65 -8.12 -5.81
N ALA A 189 -8.47 -8.96 -6.43
CA ALA A 189 -9.92 -8.82 -6.40
C ALA A 189 -10.47 -8.87 -4.97
N SER A 190 -10.01 -9.82 -4.16
CA SER A 190 -10.39 -9.95 -2.75
C SER A 190 -9.97 -8.72 -1.94
N ASN A 191 -8.70 -8.33 -2.01
CA ASN A 191 -8.19 -7.23 -1.18
C ASN A 191 -8.79 -5.88 -1.59
N LEU A 192 -8.94 -5.62 -2.89
CA LEU A 192 -9.60 -4.41 -3.38
C LEU A 192 -11.08 -4.39 -2.99
N TYR A 193 -11.77 -5.53 -3.03
CA TYR A 193 -13.13 -5.62 -2.52
C TYR A 193 -13.19 -5.28 -1.02
N THR A 194 -12.34 -5.89 -0.19
CA THR A 194 -12.27 -5.59 1.24
C THR A 194 -12.10 -4.10 1.51
N ILE A 195 -11.11 -3.46 0.89
CA ILE A 195 -10.77 -2.07 1.20
C ILE A 195 -11.73 -1.03 0.60
N THR A 196 -12.45 -1.38 -0.47
CA THR A 196 -13.42 -0.46 -1.12
C THR A 196 -14.85 -0.63 -0.60
N THR A 197 -15.16 -1.75 0.07
CA THR A 197 -16.51 -2.04 0.59
C THR A 197 -16.62 -2.00 2.12
N ASP A 198 -15.53 -1.81 2.85
CA ASP A 198 -15.59 -1.72 4.32
C ASP A 198 -16.30 -0.44 4.83
N GLY A 199 -16.56 0.49 3.92
CA GLY A 199 -17.30 1.72 4.17
C GLY A 199 -16.55 2.70 5.07
N LEU A 200 -15.22 2.60 5.19
CA LEU A 200 -14.43 3.47 6.07
C LEU A 200 -13.88 4.70 5.36
N VAL A 201 -13.67 4.64 4.04
CA VAL A 201 -13.25 5.78 3.21
C VAL A 201 -14.36 6.16 2.25
N ARG A 202 -14.58 7.46 2.07
CA ARG A 202 -15.44 7.97 1.00
C ARG A 202 -14.81 9.15 0.29
N LEU A 203 -15.27 9.38 -0.93
CA LEU A 203 -15.01 10.59 -1.70
C LEU A 203 -16.30 11.37 -1.83
N SER A 204 -16.33 12.61 -1.34
CA SER A 204 -17.50 13.48 -1.48
C SER A 204 -17.70 13.91 -2.94
N SER A 205 -18.87 14.47 -3.27
CA SER A 205 -19.13 15.10 -4.57
C SER A 205 -18.20 16.29 -4.87
N SER A 206 -17.63 16.92 -3.83
CA SER A 206 -16.62 17.98 -3.95
C SER A 206 -15.19 17.45 -4.10
N MET A 207 -14.99 16.13 -4.23
CA MET A 207 -13.69 15.45 -4.27
C MET A 207 -12.88 15.54 -2.97
N LYS A 208 -13.55 15.76 -1.83
CA LYS A 208 -12.92 15.69 -0.51
C LYS A 208 -12.91 14.24 -0.03
N VAL A 209 -11.73 13.72 0.34
CA VAL A 209 -11.59 12.41 0.96
C VAL A 209 -11.87 12.52 2.46
N GLU A 210 -12.67 11.59 2.96
CA GLU A 210 -13.05 11.54 4.36
C GLU A 210 -12.97 10.11 4.88
N TYR A 211 -12.66 9.98 6.16
CA TYR A 211 -12.52 8.70 6.85
C TYR A 211 -13.43 8.64 8.08
N ARG A 212 -13.84 7.43 8.43
CA ARG A 212 -14.42 7.12 9.73
C ARG A 212 -13.78 5.84 10.28
N PRO A 213 -13.53 5.77 11.61
CA PRO A 213 -12.91 4.59 12.23
C PRO A 213 -13.83 3.36 12.22
N ASP A 214 -15.15 3.60 12.22
CA ASP A 214 -16.16 2.55 12.19
C ASP A 214 -17.45 3.07 11.53
N VAL A 215 -18.37 2.15 11.21
CA VAL A 215 -19.60 2.45 10.46
C VAL A 215 -20.60 3.34 11.21
N ASN A 216 -20.47 3.48 12.54
CA ASN A 216 -21.34 4.33 13.36
C ASN A 216 -20.73 5.73 13.59
N SER A 217 -19.43 5.89 13.35
CA SER A 217 -18.75 7.18 13.46
C SER A 217 -19.05 8.10 12.26
N PRO A 218 -19.12 9.43 12.46
CA PRO A 218 -19.19 10.37 11.35
C PRO A 218 -17.89 10.39 10.56
N PHE A 219 -18.02 10.65 9.26
CA PHE A 219 -16.89 10.91 8.37
C PHE A 219 -16.25 12.26 8.69
N SER A 220 -14.92 12.30 8.71
CA SER A 220 -14.13 13.53 8.79
C SER A 220 -12.81 13.35 8.03
N GLN A 221 -12.30 14.45 7.48
CA GLN A 221 -10.95 14.49 6.90
C GLN A 221 -9.88 14.67 7.99
N GLU A 222 -10.20 15.33 9.11
CA GLU A 222 -9.29 15.57 10.24
C GLU A 222 -8.79 14.25 10.83
N LYS A 223 -9.71 13.28 10.99
CA LYS A 223 -9.38 11.93 11.47
C LYS A 223 -8.32 11.19 10.64
N ILE A 224 -8.12 11.58 9.37
CA ILE A 224 -7.07 11.00 8.53
C ILE A 224 -5.69 11.51 8.96
N MET A 225 -5.63 12.76 9.44
CA MET A 225 -4.41 13.46 9.84
C MET A 225 -4.07 13.22 11.32
N ASP A 226 -5.06 12.86 12.14
CA ASP A 226 -4.89 12.67 13.59
C ASP A 226 -4.31 11.30 13.99
N HIS A 227 -4.16 10.36 13.06
CA HIS A 227 -3.71 8.98 13.35
C HIS A 227 -2.51 8.56 12.49
N PRO A 228 -1.27 8.65 13.02
CA PRO A 228 -0.14 7.93 12.44
C PRO A 228 -0.25 6.43 12.81
N GLY A 229 -1.03 5.68 12.04
CA GLY A 229 -1.17 4.22 12.18
C GLY A 229 -2.61 3.74 12.00
N MET A 230 -2.85 2.93 10.97
CA MET A 230 -4.16 2.38 10.60
C MET A 230 -4.91 1.69 11.75
N PRO A 231 -6.23 1.95 11.93
CA PRO A 231 -7.14 1.05 12.65
C PRO A 231 -7.25 -0.28 11.89
N MET A 232 -7.18 -1.41 12.61
CA MET A 232 -7.21 -2.74 12.01
C MET A 232 -8.41 -2.91 11.07
N LEU A 233 -8.15 -3.37 9.85
CA LEU A 233 -9.18 -3.74 8.88
C LEU A 233 -10.09 -4.80 9.51
N ARG A 234 -11.39 -4.51 9.55
CA ARG A 234 -12.40 -5.33 10.21
C ARG A 234 -12.56 -6.65 9.44
N GLY A 235 -12.01 -7.74 9.97
CA GLY A 235 -12.08 -9.03 9.28
C GLY A 235 -11.38 -10.23 9.91
N THR A 236 -11.02 -10.24 11.20
CA THR A 236 -10.55 -11.46 11.89
C THR A 236 -10.86 -11.35 13.38
N GLY A 237 -11.65 -12.30 13.88
CA GLY A 237 -12.15 -12.29 15.26
C GLY A 237 -11.05 -12.52 16.30
N GLY A 238 -11.13 -11.76 17.38
CA GLY A 238 -10.33 -11.92 18.60
C GLY A 238 -10.58 -10.73 19.53
N SER A 239 -11.06 -10.99 20.73
CA SER A 239 -11.66 -10.05 21.68
C SER A 239 -10.63 -9.47 22.68
N LEU A 240 -10.88 -8.22 23.13
CA LEU A 240 -10.36 -7.49 24.32
C LEU A 240 -8.84 -7.17 24.27
N ASP A 241 -8.31 -6.01 24.68
CA ASP A 241 -8.63 -5.05 25.77
C ASP A 241 -7.77 -3.78 25.55
N GLY A 242 -8.10 -2.64 26.17
CA GLY A 242 -7.13 -1.55 26.38
C GLY A 242 -7.56 -0.13 26.02
N SER A 243 -8.13 0.56 27.02
CA SER A 243 -8.38 2.00 27.16
C SER A 243 -7.28 2.95 26.66
N VAL A 244 -7.65 4.18 26.26
CA VAL A 244 -7.13 5.47 26.78
C VAL A 244 -7.87 6.67 26.15
N ASP A 245 -8.64 7.34 27.03
CA ASP A 245 -8.81 8.78 27.26
C ASP A 245 -9.30 9.77 26.19
N THR A 246 -10.59 10.10 26.36
CA THR A 246 -11.14 11.46 26.56
C THR A 246 -10.15 12.64 26.48
N LEU A 247 -10.34 13.54 25.51
CA LEU A 247 -9.90 14.94 25.62
C LEU A 247 -10.79 15.87 24.79
N GLY A 248 -11.59 16.67 25.53
CA GLY A 248 -11.81 18.10 25.32
C GLY A 248 -12.33 18.59 23.98
N SER A 249 -13.63 18.89 23.93
CA SER A 249 -14.21 19.84 23.00
C SER A 249 -13.47 21.19 23.01
N ALA A 250 -13.17 21.71 21.83
CA ALA A 250 -13.07 23.15 21.59
C ALA A 250 -13.91 23.46 20.34
N ALA A 251 -14.98 24.22 20.56
CA ALA A 251 -15.72 24.90 19.51
C ALA A 251 -15.02 26.23 19.25
N ASP A 252 -14.73 26.53 17.98
CA ASP A 252 -14.45 27.88 17.48
C ASP A 252 -14.96 27.92 16.02
N VAL A 253 -16.17 28.41 15.79
CA VAL A 253 -16.50 29.80 15.40
C VAL A 253 -15.89 30.18 14.03
N GLU A 254 -16.77 30.23 13.03
CA GLU A 254 -16.53 30.86 11.73
C GLU A 254 -16.03 32.30 11.93
N SER A 255 -14.88 32.62 11.34
CA SER A 255 -14.47 34.00 11.09
C SER A 255 -14.22 34.18 9.60
N THR A 256 -15.04 35.05 9.03
CA THR A 256 -14.94 35.60 7.69
C THR A 256 -13.72 36.51 7.62
N GLY A 257 -12.68 36.09 6.90
CA GLY A 257 -11.46 36.88 6.69
C GLY A 257 -10.99 36.72 5.24
N SER A 258 -11.24 37.76 4.46
CA SER A 258 -10.76 37.93 3.08
C SER A 258 -9.25 38.17 3.10
N ASP A 259 -8.47 37.22 2.60
CA ASP A 259 -7.08 37.48 2.17
C ASP A 259 -6.85 36.92 0.77
N THR A 260 -6.68 37.84 -0.17
CA THR A 260 -6.25 37.62 -1.55
C THR A 260 -4.87 36.96 -1.59
N ILE A 261 -4.81 35.72 -2.07
CA ILE A 261 -3.55 35.08 -2.47
C ILE A 261 -3.47 35.12 -4.00
N ASN A 262 -2.45 35.82 -4.49
CA ASN A 262 -2.12 35.96 -5.90
C ASN A 262 -1.93 34.58 -6.55
N ALA A 263 -2.73 34.29 -7.58
CA ALA A 263 -2.60 33.12 -8.42
C ALA A 263 -1.28 33.18 -9.20
N ILE A 264 -0.33 32.29 -8.87
CA ILE A 264 0.82 32.01 -9.72
C ILE A 264 0.31 31.22 -10.93
N THR A 265 0.30 31.86 -12.08
CA THR A 265 -0.02 31.24 -13.37
C THR A 265 1.14 30.32 -13.79
N PRO A 266 0.94 29.03 -14.10
CA PRO A 266 2.01 28.23 -14.69
C PRO A 266 2.22 28.68 -16.14
N GLN A 267 3.34 29.36 -16.38
CA GLN A 267 3.82 29.64 -17.72
C GLN A 267 4.27 28.34 -18.39
N THR A 268 3.73 28.12 -19.59
CA THR A 268 4.37 27.57 -20.80
C THR A 268 5.42 26.47 -20.59
N VAL A 269 5.04 25.23 -20.92
CA VAL A 269 5.96 24.13 -21.24
C VAL A 269 6.72 24.46 -22.53
N PRO A 270 8.06 24.42 -22.56
CA PRO A 270 8.82 24.34 -23.80
C PRO A 270 9.52 23.00 -23.94
N GLY A 271 9.41 22.40 -25.13
CA GLY A 271 10.47 21.56 -25.69
C GLY A 271 10.13 20.08 -25.90
N VAL A 272 9.44 19.80 -27.00
CA VAL A 272 9.62 18.55 -27.75
C VAL A 272 11.00 18.64 -28.43
N ALA A 273 11.85 17.64 -28.21
CA ALA A 273 12.91 17.28 -29.13
C ALA A 273 13.13 15.76 -29.05
N ASP A 274 12.77 15.08 -30.13
CA ASP A 274 13.30 13.78 -30.53
C ASP A 274 14.82 13.85 -30.58
N GLU A 275 15.52 12.89 -29.99
CA GLU A 275 16.76 12.37 -30.57
C GLU A 275 17.10 10.99 -30.00
N SER A 276 17.04 10.01 -30.90
CA SER A 276 17.60 8.68 -30.75
C SER A 276 19.11 8.73 -30.56
N SER A 277 19.64 8.03 -29.57
CA SER A 277 21.03 7.57 -29.56
C SER A 277 21.20 6.33 -28.69
N ALA A 278 21.67 5.26 -29.31
CA ALA A 278 22.12 4.03 -28.68
C ALA A 278 23.55 4.16 -28.10
N MET A 279 23.95 3.13 -27.33
CA MET A 279 25.29 2.85 -26.74
C MET A 279 25.66 3.70 -25.50
N SER A 280 26.34 3.19 -24.46
CA SER A 280 27.26 2.05 -24.35
C SER A 280 27.35 1.63 -22.86
N TRP A 281 27.41 0.32 -22.59
CA TRP A 281 27.69 -0.23 -21.28
C TRP A 281 29.20 -0.21 -21.00
N SER A 282 29.62 0.38 -19.87
CA SER A 282 30.99 0.23 -19.36
C SER A 282 31.01 -0.47 -18.00
N LYS A 283 31.75 -1.57 -17.95
CA LYS A 283 32.10 -2.39 -16.78
C LYS A 283 33.03 -1.66 -15.80
N SER A 284 33.02 -2.21 -14.57
CA SER A 284 34.06 -2.15 -13.52
C SER A 284 33.94 -0.95 -12.58
N ARG A 285 33.95 -1.08 -11.24
CA ARG A 285 34.89 -1.81 -10.35
C ARG A 285 34.12 -2.22 -9.07
N LEU A 286 34.12 -3.48 -8.64
CA LEU A 286 35.11 -4.13 -7.76
C LEU A 286 35.47 -3.32 -6.49
N TYR A 287 34.81 -3.62 -5.37
CA TYR A 287 35.43 -3.61 -4.04
C TYR A 287 34.96 -4.82 -3.23
N VAL A 288 35.92 -5.71 -3.00
CA VAL A 288 35.90 -6.79 -2.01
C VAL A 288 36.51 -6.19 -0.74
N VAL A 289 35.81 -6.26 0.39
CA VAL A 289 36.47 -6.33 1.71
C VAL A 289 35.78 -7.40 2.54
N ILE A 290 36.58 -8.42 2.86
CA ILE A 290 36.33 -9.54 3.74
C ILE A 290 36.53 -9.06 5.19
N ALA A 291 35.63 -9.43 6.10
CA ALA A 291 35.97 -9.61 7.50
C ALA A 291 35.10 -10.73 8.10
N SER A 292 35.76 -11.65 8.78
CA SER A 292 35.32 -13.01 9.08
C SER A 292 35.23 -13.22 10.60
N VAL A 293 34.33 -14.12 11.03
CA VAL A 293 34.50 -15.11 12.15
C VAL A 293 34.55 -14.51 13.58
N ALA A 294 33.97 -15.04 14.65
CA ALA A 294 33.42 -16.34 15.05
C ALA A 294 32.42 -16.09 16.19
N ILE A 295 31.54 -17.06 16.48
CA ILE A 295 31.34 -17.64 17.83
C ILE A 295 30.49 -18.90 17.61
N LEU A 296 31.15 -20.05 17.73
CA LEU A 296 30.52 -21.36 17.94
C LEU A 296 31.57 -22.27 18.57
N ALA A 297 31.74 -22.15 19.88
CA ALA A 297 32.24 -23.18 20.78
C ALA A 297 32.10 -22.68 22.23
N LEU A 298 31.49 -23.52 23.08
CA LEU A 298 31.48 -23.50 24.56
C LEU A 298 30.59 -22.45 25.25
N VAL A 299 29.34 -22.83 25.56
CA VAL A 299 28.85 -23.17 26.92
C VAL A 299 27.68 -24.15 26.76
#